data_AF-A0A976D314-F1
#
_entry.id   AF-A0A976D314-F1
#
_cell.length_a   1.000
_cell.length_b   1.000
_cell.length_c   1.000
_cell.angle_alpha   90.00
_cell.angle_beta   90.00
_cell.angle_gamma   90.00
#
_symmetry.space_group_name_H-M   'P 1'
#
loop_
_entity.id
_entity.type
_entity.pdbx_description
1 polymer ?
#
loop_
_entity_poly.entity_id
_entity_poly.type
_entity_poly.pdbx_seq_one_letter_code
_entity_poly.pdbx_strand_id
1 'polypeptide(L)'
;MLNEKGIPTPLVHVSLCSPRSRMDVLSDAEINQVLGQSKIKAEYDKVIDAESAHEMLTQKIADAAAAKAAEAEAKIVEKEQKATEKAEAKTYRTARSEPSFFDNPAVKQATRTAASVLTRSLLGALGLGGSSRSRKRY
;
A
#
# COMPACT_ATOMS: atom_id res chain seq x y z
N MET A 1 -25.36 -38.37 -70.89
CA MET A 1 -25.91 -39.27 -71.93
C MET A 1 -24.90 -39.35 -73.08
N LEU A 2 -24.88 -40.43 -73.84
CA LEU A 2 -24.02 -40.55 -75.03
C LEU A 2 -24.90 -40.38 -76.28
N ASN A 3 -24.37 -39.79 -77.35
CA ASN A 3 -25.07 -39.78 -78.63
C ASN A 3 -24.99 -41.16 -79.33
N GLU A 4 -25.67 -41.33 -80.47
CA GLU A 4 -25.73 -42.60 -81.21
C GLU A 4 -24.37 -43.14 -81.68
N LYS A 5 -23.33 -42.29 -81.67
CA LYS A 5 -21.94 -42.68 -81.97
C LYS A 5 -21.11 -42.96 -80.70
N GLY A 6 -21.73 -43.01 -79.53
CA GLY A 6 -21.08 -43.28 -78.25
C GLY A 6 -20.25 -42.10 -77.70
N ILE A 7 -20.40 -40.89 -78.25
CA ILE A 7 -19.64 -39.72 -77.81
C ILE A 7 -20.39 -39.11 -76.61
N PRO A 8 -19.70 -38.80 -75.49
CA PRO A 8 -20.33 -38.14 -74.36
C PRO A 8 -20.89 -36.78 -74.80
N THR A 9 -22.15 -36.52 -74.49
CA THR A 9 -22.78 -35.22 -74.78
C THR A 9 -22.03 -34.10 -74.04
N PRO A 10 -21.72 -32.97 -74.71
CA PRO A 10 -21.05 -31.86 -74.06
C PRO A 10 -21.87 -31.34 -72.87
N LEU A 11 -21.18 -30.82 -71.87
CA LEU A 11 -21.80 -30.29 -70.66
C LEU A 11 -22.72 -29.10 -71.01
N VAL A 12 -23.97 -29.13 -70.55
CA VAL A 12 -24.92 -28.03 -70.76
C VAL A 12 -24.52 -26.86 -69.84
N HIS A 13 -24.59 -25.64 -70.36
CA HIS A 13 -24.40 -24.43 -69.55
C HIS A 13 -25.56 -24.28 -68.56
N VAL A 14 -25.25 -24.28 -67.26
CA VAL A 14 -26.23 -24.03 -66.19
C VAL A 14 -25.94 -22.66 -65.58
N SER A 15 -26.92 -21.76 -65.61
CA SER A 15 -26.84 -20.50 -64.88
C SER A 15 -27.30 -20.71 -63.45
N LEU A 16 -26.43 -20.39 -62.49
CA LEU A 16 -26.72 -20.45 -61.05
C LEU A 16 -27.03 -19.04 -60.53
N CYS A 17 -28.00 -18.92 -59.64
CA CYS A 17 -28.23 -17.67 -58.92
C CYS A 17 -27.21 -17.56 -57.79
N SER A 18 -26.44 -16.48 -57.76
CA SER A 18 -25.51 -16.20 -56.66
C SER A 18 -26.27 -15.99 -55.34
N PRO A 19 -25.64 -16.25 -54.18
CA PRO A 19 -26.25 -15.92 -52.90
C PRO A 19 -26.58 -14.42 -52.86
N ARG A 20 -27.74 -14.08 -52.28
CA ARG A 20 -28.19 -12.70 -52.12
C ARG A 20 -27.48 -11.96 -50.98
N SER A 21 -26.74 -12.67 -50.14
CA SER A 21 -25.97 -12.10 -49.03
C SER A 21 -24.55 -11.74 -49.49
N ARG A 22 -24.08 -10.56 -49.08
CA ARG A 22 -22.66 -10.20 -49.11
C ARG A 22 -21.93 -10.98 -48.01
N MET A 23 -20.81 -11.63 -48.35
CA MET A 23 -19.99 -12.43 -47.42
C MET A 23 -18.84 -11.64 -46.77
N ASP A 24 -18.72 -10.36 -47.12
CA ASP A 24 -17.64 -9.47 -46.70
C ASP A 24 -17.96 -8.78 -45.36
N VAL A 25 -16.95 -8.18 -44.73
CA VAL A 25 -17.12 -7.43 -43.48
C VAL A 25 -17.88 -6.12 -43.72
N LEU A 26 -18.68 -5.73 -42.73
CA LEU A 26 -19.37 -4.44 -42.74
C LEU A 26 -18.36 -3.31 -42.55
N SER A 27 -18.55 -2.21 -43.27
CA SER A 27 -17.82 -0.97 -43.03
C SER A 27 -18.29 -0.30 -41.73
N ASP A 28 -17.45 0.53 -41.13
CA ASP A 28 -17.79 1.26 -39.91
C ASP A 28 -19.06 2.12 -40.08
N ALA A 29 -19.28 2.68 -41.27
CA ALA A 29 -20.49 3.45 -41.57
C ALA A 29 -21.75 2.59 -41.51
N GLU A 30 -21.72 1.38 -42.09
CA GLU A 30 -22.84 0.43 -42.05
C GLU A 30 -23.10 -0.07 -40.64
N ILE A 31 -22.04 -0.38 -39.87
CA ILE A 31 -22.16 -0.79 -38.47
C ILE A 31 -22.84 0.29 -37.64
N ASN A 32 -22.41 1.55 -37.79
CA ASN A 32 -22.99 2.68 -37.06
C ASN A 32 -24.46 2.90 -37.42
N GLN A 33 -24.83 2.77 -38.69
CA GLN A 33 -26.22 2.86 -39.13
C GLN A 33 -27.09 1.78 -38.49
N VAL A 34 -26.64 0.52 -38.50
CA VAL A 34 -27.36 -0.60 -37.90
C VAL A 34 -27.49 -0.43 -36.39
N LEU A 35 -26.39 -0.08 -35.71
CA LEU A 35 -26.41 0.16 -34.27
C LEU A 35 -27.34 1.33 -33.91
N GLY A 36 -27.39 2.38 -34.72
CA GLY A 36 -28.28 3.53 -34.50
C GLY A 36 -29.77 3.18 -34.48
N GLN A 37 -30.17 2.05 -35.07
CA GLN A 37 -31.54 1.53 -35.02
C GLN A 37 -31.83 0.68 -33.78
N SER A 38 -30.81 0.32 -33.00
CA SER A 38 -30.95 -0.56 -31.83
C SER A 38 -31.47 0.19 -30.61
N LYS A 39 -32.58 -0.32 -30.04
CA LYS A 39 -33.21 0.25 -28.83
C LYS A 39 -32.32 0.14 -27.58
N ILE A 40 -31.42 -0.85 -27.55
CA ILE A 40 -30.58 -1.16 -26.39
C ILE A 40 -29.17 -0.54 -26.51
N LYS A 41 -28.86 0.14 -27.63
CA LYS A 41 -27.55 0.77 -27.83
C LYS A 41 -27.19 1.70 -26.67
N ALA A 42 -28.14 2.49 -26.18
CA ALA A 42 -27.90 3.42 -25.07
C ALA A 42 -27.38 2.74 -23.78
N GLU A 43 -27.75 1.48 -23.55
CA GLU A 43 -27.37 0.73 -22.36
C GLU A 43 -26.04 -0.02 -22.55
N TYR A 44 -25.83 -0.64 -23.72
CA TYR A 44 -24.74 -1.59 -23.95
C TYR A 44 -23.60 -1.10 -24.86
N ASP A 45 -23.71 0.07 -25.49
CA ASP A 45 -22.67 0.62 -26.39
C ASP A 45 -21.47 1.21 -25.65
N LYS A 46 -21.47 1.14 -24.32
CA LYS A 46 -20.37 1.63 -23.48
C LYS A 46 -19.25 0.59 -23.45
N VAL A 47 -18.08 0.99 -23.95
CA VAL A 47 -16.84 0.24 -23.75
C VAL A 47 -16.43 0.43 -22.30
N ILE A 48 -16.54 -0.64 -21.51
CA ILE A 48 -16.09 -0.66 -20.11
C ILE A 48 -14.77 -1.43 -20.09
N ASP A 49 -13.70 -0.74 -19.73
CA ASP A 49 -12.44 -1.39 -19.38
C ASP A 49 -12.48 -1.73 -17.89
N ALA A 50 -12.36 -3.02 -17.56
CA ALA A 50 -12.48 -3.49 -16.19
C ALA A 50 -11.09 -3.56 -15.57
N GLU A 51 -10.88 -2.84 -14.47
CA GLU A 51 -9.64 -2.96 -13.70
C GLU A 51 -9.48 -4.39 -13.19
N SER A 52 -8.33 -4.99 -13.49
CA SER A 52 -8.02 -6.34 -13.02
C SER A 52 -7.73 -6.32 -11.51
N ALA A 53 -8.03 -7.44 -10.84
CA ALA A 53 -7.71 -7.59 -9.42
C ALA A 53 -6.22 -7.35 -9.12
N HIS A 54 -5.33 -7.68 -10.07
CA HIS A 54 -3.91 -7.43 -9.96
C HIS A 54 -3.60 -5.92 -9.93
N GLU A 55 -4.15 -5.13 -10.85
CA GLU A 55 -3.95 -3.67 -10.90
C GLU A 55 -4.48 -2.98 -9.63
N MET A 56 -5.65 -3.39 -9.14
CA MET A 56 -6.19 -2.84 -7.90
C MET A 56 -5.30 -3.15 -6.69
N LEU A 57 -4.69 -4.35 -6.64
CA LEU A 57 -3.81 -4.76 -5.55
C LEU A 57 -2.45 -4.05 -5.62
N THR A 58 -1.87 -3.91 -6.81
CA THR A 58 -0.58 -3.22 -6.97
C THR A 58 -0.72 -1.74 -6.62
N GLN A 59 -1.81 -1.08 -7.02
CA GLN A 59 -2.12 0.29 -6.59
C GLN A 59 -2.18 0.41 -5.07
N LYS A 60 -2.94 -0.45 -4.38
CA LYS A 60 -3.04 -0.44 -2.91
C LYS A 60 -1.69 -0.65 -2.22
N ILE A 61 -0.84 -1.51 -2.76
CA ILE A 61 0.51 -1.74 -2.24
C ILE A 61 1.37 -0.49 -2.43
N ALA A 62 1.30 0.14 -3.61
CA ALA A 62 2.03 1.37 -3.91
C ALA A 62 1.60 2.53 -3.00
N ASP A 63 0.29 2.73 -2.81
CA ASP A 63 -0.26 3.76 -1.94
C ASP A 63 0.15 3.56 -0.48
N ALA A 64 0.10 2.30 -0.01
CA ALA A 64 0.53 1.96 1.34
C ALA A 64 2.04 2.18 1.54
N ALA A 65 2.86 1.93 0.52
CA ALA A 65 4.29 2.19 0.56
C ALA A 65 4.58 3.70 0.59
N ALA A 66 3.89 4.50 -0.22
CA ALA A 66 4.01 5.95 -0.25
C ALA A 66 3.59 6.59 1.08
N ALA A 67 2.47 6.14 1.67
CA ALA A 67 2.01 6.62 2.97
C ALA A 67 3.02 6.32 4.08
N LYS A 68 3.61 5.10 4.09
CA LYS A 68 4.65 4.74 5.05
C LYS A 68 5.92 5.56 4.89
N ALA A 69 6.33 5.85 3.66
CA ALA A 69 7.48 6.71 3.39
C ALA A 69 7.24 8.14 3.90
N ALA A 70 6.08 8.71 3.61
CA ALA A 70 5.69 10.04 4.08
C ALA A 70 5.62 10.12 5.63
N GLU A 71 5.08 9.09 6.29
CA GLU A 71 5.09 9.02 7.76
C GLU A 71 6.49 8.90 8.36
N ALA A 72 7.39 8.16 7.69
CA ALA A 72 8.76 8.01 8.14
C ALA A 72 9.52 9.35 8.03
N GLU A 73 9.36 10.06 6.91
CA GLU A 73 9.93 11.38 6.70
C GLU A 73 9.38 12.40 7.71
N ALA A 74 8.07 12.42 7.93
CA ALA A 74 7.45 13.28 8.95
C ALA A 74 8.00 13.02 10.36
N LYS A 75 8.21 11.74 10.73
CA LYS A 75 8.80 11.36 12.03
C LYS A 75 10.28 11.73 12.14
N ILE A 76 11.03 11.77 11.04
CA ILE A 76 12.43 12.21 11.04
C ILE A 76 12.49 13.72 11.24
N VAL A 77 11.70 14.49 10.48
CA VAL A 77 11.61 15.95 10.62
C VAL A 77 11.15 16.35 12.01
N GLU A 78 10.15 15.68 12.57
CA GLU A 78 9.66 15.97 13.94
C GLU A 78 10.73 15.65 15.00
N LYS A 79 11.54 14.59 14.80
CA LYS A 79 12.64 14.25 15.70
C LYS A 79 13.79 15.25 15.60
N GLU A 80 14.10 15.74 14.41
CA GLU A 80 15.14 16.75 14.20
C GLU A 80 14.73 18.11 14.80
N GLN A 81 13.46 18.50 14.64
CA GLN A 81 12.91 19.69 15.30
C GLN A 81 12.91 19.55 16.83
N LYS A 82 12.49 18.41 17.37
CA LYS A 82 12.54 18.18 18.83
C LYS A 82 13.98 18.08 19.37
N ALA A 83 14.94 17.64 18.56
CA ALA A 83 16.35 17.56 18.96
C ALA A 83 17.02 18.94 18.96
N THR A 84 16.73 19.78 17.96
CA THR A 84 17.20 21.16 17.88
C THR A 84 16.62 22.02 19.01
N GLU A 85 15.31 21.96 19.26
CA GLU A 85 14.68 22.64 20.41
C GLU A 85 15.26 22.18 21.76
N LYS A 86 15.53 20.88 21.94
CA LYS A 86 16.17 20.37 23.16
C LYS A 86 17.62 20.80 23.30
N ALA A 87 18.36 20.92 22.19
CA ALA A 87 19.74 21.39 22.20
C ALA A 87 19.83 22.89 22.52
N GLU A 88 18.91 23.70 21.96
CA GLU A 88 18.77 25.13 22.27
C GLU A 88 18.32 25.36 23.72
N ALA A 89 17.37 24.57 24.22
CA ALA A 89 16.95 24.63 25.61
C ALA A 89 18.05 24.17 26.60
N LYS A 90 18.94 23.25 26.19
CA LYS A 90 20.09 22.82 27.00
C LYS A 90 21.18 23.88 27.02
N THR A 91 21.52 24.47 25.87
CA THR A 91 22.56 25.51 25.76
C THR A 91 22.19 26.77 26.55
N TYR A 92 20.91 27.18 26.51
CA TYR A 92 20.42 28.31 27.32
C TYR A 92 20.41 28.00 28.83
N ARG A 93 20.15 26.75 29.22
CA ARG A 93 20.24 26.30 30.63
C ARG A 93 21.68 26.21 31.13
N THR A 94 22.62 25.72 30.32
CA THR A 94 24.04 25.66 30.69
C THR A 94 24.70 27.03 30.74
N ALA A 95 24.23 28.01 29.94
CA ALA A 95 24.72 29.39 29.99
C ALA A 95 24.24 30.17 31.23
N ARG A 96 23.15 29.74 31.88
CA ARG A 96 22.57 30.39 33.08
C ARG A 96 22.79 29.62 34.38
N SER A 97 23.34 28.41 34.31
CA SER A 97 23.59 27.58 35.49
C SER A 97 25.01 27.80 36.00
N GLU A 98 25.13 28.59 37.06
CA GLU A 98 26.31 28.47 37.94
C GLU A 98 26.36 27.04 38.50
N PRO A 99 27.55 26.46 38.72
CA PRO A 99 27.70 25.12 39.27
C PRO A 99 27.11 25.11 40.68
N SER A 100 25.84 24.72 40.79
CA SER A 100 25.18 24.56 42.07
C SER A 100 25.77 23.34 42.77
N PHE A 101 25.91 23.41 44.09
CA PHE A 101 26.50 22.38 44.96
C PHE A 101 25.95 20.94 44.75
N PHE A 102 24.82 20.80 44.07
CA PHE A 102 24.16 19.53 43.71
C PHE A 102 24.69 18.85 42.43
N ASP A 103 25.47 19.54 41.59
CA ASP A 103 26.01 18.99 40.34
C ASP A 103 27.31 18.20 40.52
N ASN A 104 27.88 18.19 41.73
CA ASN A 104 29.07 17.39 42.01
C ASN A 104 28.74 15.88 41.95
N PRO A 105 29.47 15.08 41.17
CA PRO A 105 29.25 13.63 41.07
C PRO A 105 29.29 12.90 42.43
N ALA A 106 30.08 13.39 43.39
CA ALA A 106 30.15 12.83 44.74
C ALA A 106 28.85 13.04 45.53
N VAL A 107 28.26 14.23 45.45
CA VAL A 107 26.96 14.55 46.10
C VAL A 107 25.82 13.77 45.44
N LYS A 108 25.87 13.60 44.12
CA LYS A 108 24.88 12.83 43.36
C LYS A 108 24.90 11.34 43.69
N GLN A 109 26.09 10.77 43.93
CA GLN A 109 26.24 9.39 44.40
C GLN A 109 25.80 9.23 45.86
N ALA A 110 26.15 10.18 46.73
CA ALA A 110 25.74 10.17 48.13
C ALA A 110 24.21 10.27 48.29
N THR A 111 23.57 11.19 47.56
CA THR A 111 22.10 11.36 47.56
C THR A 111 21.36 10.14 47.01
N ARG A 112 21.83 9.55 45.90
CA ARG A 112 21.24 8.31 45.35
C ARG A 112 21.32 7.15 46.34
N THR A 113 22.48 7.00 47.00
CA THR A 113 22.69 5.95 47.99
C THR A 113 21.81 6.16 49.22
N ALA A 114 21.79 7.38 49.76
CA ALA A 114 20.93 7.73 50.89
C ALA A 114 19.45 7.54 50.57
N ALA A 115 18.98 7.97 49.40
CA ALA A 115 17.60 7.78 48.97
C ALA A 115 17.23 6.29 48.82
N SER A 116 18.10 5.47 48.22
CA SER A 116 17.87 4.04 48.07
C SER A 116 17.83 3.31 49.43
N VAL A 117 18.72 3.68 50.36
CA VAL A 117 18.74 3.09 51.70
C VAL A 117 17.51 3.51 52.51
N LEU A 118 17.13 4.78 52.47
CA LEU A 118 15.93 5.27 53.16
C LEU A 118 14.66 4.67 52.58
N THR A 119 14.52 4.61 51.26
CA THR A 119 13.35 3.98 50.61
C THR A 119 13.27 2.49 50.91
N ARG A 120 14.40 1.75 50.88
CA ARG A 120 14.42 0.32 51.24
C ARG A 120 14.16 0.09 52.72
N SER A 121 14.64 0.98 53.59
CA SER A 121 14.36 0.94 55.04
C SER A 121 12.88 1.20 55.32
N LEU A 122 12.29 2.22 54.70
CA LEU A 122 10.86 2.53 54.81
C LEU A 122 9.98 1.43 54.20
N LEU A 123 10.34 0.90 53.02
CA LEU A 123 9.62 -0.19 52.36
C LEU A 123 9.72 -1.51 53.14
N GLY A 124 10.86 -1.73 53.81
CA GLY A 124 11.08 -2.85 54.73
C GLY A 124 10.23 -2.73 56.00
N ALA A 125 10.15 -1.53 56.59
CA ALA A 125 9.29 -1.25 57.75
C ALA A 125 7.80 -1.32 57.42
N LEU A 126 7.41 -1.02 56.16
CA LEU A 126 6.05 -1.12 55.64
C LEU A 126 5.69 -2.55 55.15
N GLY A 127 6.57 -3.54 55.34
CA GLY A 127 6.30 -4.96 55.05
C GLY A 127 6.24 -5.35 53.57
N LEU A 128 6.61 -4.45 52.65
CA LEU A 128 6.52 -4.65 51.19
C LEU A 128 7.86 -5.03 50.54
N GLY A 129 8.95 -5.13 51.31
CA GLY A 129 10.28 -5.49 50.83
C GLY A 129 10.54 -7.00 50.78
N GLY A 130 9.97 -7.69 49.79
CA GLY A 130 10.22 -9.13 49.56
C GLY A 130 11.66 -9.40 49.11
N SER A 131 12.47 -10.06 49.94
CA SER A 131 13.79 -10.57 49.53
C SER A 131 13.61 -11.68 48.50
N SER A 132 13.99 -11.43 47.24
CA SER A 132 14.17 -12.51 46.27
C SER A 132 15.42 -13.32 46.67
N ARG A 133 15.23 -14.36 47.49
CA ARG A 133 16.23 -15.41 47.68
C ARG A 133 16.21 -16.30 46.44
N SER A 134 17.07 -16.00 45.48
CA SER A 134 17.41 -16.94 44.40
C SER A 134 18.05 -18.18 45.03
N ARG A 135 17.29 -19.27 45.15
CA ARG A 135 17.81 -20.59 45.54
C ARG A 135 18.52 -21.18 44.33
N LYS A 136 19.85 -21.24 44.41
CA LYS A 136 20.69 -22.04 43.51
C LYS A 136 20.32 -23.52 43.74
N ARG A 137 19.74 -24.17 42.72
CA ARG A 137 19.52 -25.62 42.72
C ARG A 137 20.84 -26.30 42.31
N TYR A 138 21.19 -27.36 43.05
CA TYR A 138 22.20 -28.34 42.66
C TYR A 138 21.70 -29.15 41.46
#